data_AF-A0A196SI20-F1
#
_entry.id   AF-A0A196SI20-F1
#
_cell.length_a   1.000
_cell.length_b   1.000
_cell.length_c   1.000
_cell.angle_alpha   90.00
_cell.angle_beta   90.00
_cell.angle_gamma   90.00
#
_symmetry.space_group_name_H-M   'P 1'
#
loop_
_entity.id
_entity.type
_entity.pdbx_description
1 polymer ?
#
loop_
_entity_poly.entity_id
_entity_poly.type
_entity_poly.pdbx_seq_one_letter_code
_entity_poly.pdbx_strand_id
1 'polypeptide(L)'
;MGAYKYLEELWRKKQSDAMRYLLRIRSWEYRQLPKVCRVTHPTRPDKARKLGMKAKQGYVVYRVAIRRGGRKRPNPKGIVYGKPKNQGINQLKNRRNLRVIAECRVGRVCPNLRVLNSYWVNQDATYKYYEVILVDPNHSAIRNDPTINWIVNPVHKHRECRGLTAAGRHARGMTKKGHRANKRIEPAEGEESQMKCYNCGGVGHKARDCPSNTQRREGVCYKCGQPGHKAFECPEGGERRAPRVSRNVVCHNCHQMGHIARDCPNEPVCRNCGQSGHIASECKNERTCRNCGQTGHIARECPNAPVCRKCGKSGHIARDCDQE
;
A
#
# COMPACT_ATOMS: atom_id res chain seq x y z
N MET A 1 27.52 8.84 -18.51
CA MET A 1 26.84 8.78 -17.20
C MET A 1 27.16 10.07 -16.45
N GLY A 2 26.18 10.88 -16.00
CA GLY A 2 26.48 12.21 -15.42
C GLY A 2 27.01 12.17 -13.98
N ALA A 3 27.80 13.16 -13.56
CA ALA A 3 28.43 13.22 -12.22
C ALA A 3 27.46 12.98 -11.04
N TYR A 4 26.23 13.50 -11.12
CA TYR A 4 25.22 13.31 -10.08
C TYR A 4 24.77 11.85 -9.90
N LYS A 5 24.90 11.02 -10.94
CA LYS A 5 24.58 9.59 -10.86
C LYS A 5 25.59 8.85 -9.99
N TYR A 6 26.89 9.14 -10.15
CA TYR A 6 27.95 8.59 -9.31
C TYR A 6 27.79 9.00 -7.84
N LEU A 7 27.43 10.27 -7.59
CA LEU A 7 27.10 10.74 -6.24
C LEU A 7 25.94 9.93 -5.65
N GLU A 8 24.86 9.70 -6.41
CA GLU A 8 23.73 8.91 -5.93
C GLU A 8 24.15 7.47 -5.57
N GLU A 9 25.02 6.85 -6.37
CA GLU A 9 25.54 5.50 -6.13
C GLU A 9 26.45 5.41 -4.90
N LEU A 10 27.34 6.39 -4.70
CA LEU A 10 28.13 6.53 -3.47
C LEU A 10 27.22 6.62 -2.25
N TRP A 11 26.18 7.47 -2.31
CA TRP A 11 25.22 7.62 -1.23
C TRP A 11 24.29 6.41 -1.05
N ARG A 12 24.17 5.49 -2.02
CA ARG A 12 23.47 4.21 -1.83
C ARG A 12 24.31 3.27 -0.97
N LYS A 13 25.62 3.19 -1.22
CA LYS A 13 26.57 2.34 -0.48
C LYS A 13 27.13 3.02 0.79
N LYS A 14 26.26 3.45 1.71
CA LYS A 14 26.68 4.20 2.93
C LYS A 14 27.57 3.44 3.91
N GLN A 15 27.58 2.10 3.81
CA GLN A 15 28.38 1.23 4.68
C GLN A 15 29.81 1.02 4.16
N SER A 16 30.16 1.52 2.97
CA SER A 16 31.54 1.49 2.50
C SER A 16 32.45 2.30 3.41
N ASP A 17 33.72 1.93 3.47
CA ASP A 17 34.71 2.56 4.36
C ASP A 17 34.85 4.05 4.09
N ALA A 18 34.94 4.45 2.82
CA ALA A 18 34.98 5.84 2.41
C ALA A 18 33.78 6.65 2.92
N MET A 19 32.55 6.11 2.79
CA MET A 19 31.34 6.80 3.26
C MET A 19 31.23 6.81 4.78
N ARG A 20 31.59 5.72 5.47
CA ARG A 20 31.59 5.65 6.93
C ARG A 20 32.59 6.64 7.52
N TYR A 21 33.79 6.73 6.96
CA TYR A 21 34.82 7.69 7.35
C TYR A 21 34.32 9.14 7.18
N LEU A 22 33.81 9.49 6.01
CA LEU A 22 33.25 10.81 5.72
C LEU A 22 32.09 11.18 6.66
N LEU A 23 31.16 10.24 6.90
CA LEU A 23 30.04 10.45 7.80
C LEU A 23 30.48 10.58 9.26
N ARG A 24 31.54 9.89 9.68
CA ARG A 24 32.10 10.03 11.03
C ARG A 24 32.65 11.43 11.26
N ILE A 25 33.47 11.94 10.34
CA ILE A 25 34.02 13.31 10.42
C ILE A 25 32.89 14.35 10.45
N ARG A 26 31.92 14.25 9.52
CA ARG A 26 30.76 15.15 9.50
C ARG A 26 29.94 15.09 10.78
N SER A 27 29.74 13.90 11.34
CA SER A 27 28.99 13.75 12.60
C SER A 27 29.71 14.40 13.79
N TRP A 28 31.04 14.47 13.77
CA TRP A 28 31.81 15.20 14.76
C TRP A 28 31.63 16.71 14.59
N GLU A 29 31.79 17.24 13.38
CA GLU A 29 31.57 18.65 13.07
C GLU A 29 30.15 19.10 13.49
N TYR A 30 29.13 18.30 13.15
CA TYR A 30 27.72 18.68 13.42
C TYR A 30 27.37 18.68 14.90
N ARG A 31 28.17 17.99 15.75
CA ARG A 31 27.98 18.01 17.20
C ARG A 31 28.45 19.32 17.83
N GLN A 32 29.48 19.94 17.25
CA GLN A 32 30.04 21.20 17.72
C GLN A 32 29.18 22.41 17.31
N LEU A 33 28.46 22.30 16.19
CA LEU A 33 27.59 23.35 15.69
C LEU A 33 26.27 23.47 16.48
N PRO A 34 25.61 24.64 16.42
CA PRO A 34 24.26 24.82 16.96
C PRO A 34 23.26 23.81 16.39
N LYS A 35 22.22 23.47 17.16
CA LYS A 35 21.23 22.45 16.76
C LYS A 35 20.40 22.85 15.54
N VAL A 36 20.31 24.15 15.24
CA VAL A 36 19.76 24.69 14.00
C VAL A 36 20.78 25.70 13.49
N CYS A 37 21.38 25.44 12.34
CA CYS A 37 22.37 26.32 11.73
C CYS A 37 22.14 26.46 10.22
N ARG A 38 22.42 27.65 9.68
CA ARG A 38 22.39 27.89 8.23
C ARG A 38 23.61 27.26 7.59
N VAL A 39 23.42 26.60 6.45
CA VAL A 39 24.51 26.03 5.65
C VAL A 39 24.66 26.88 4.38
N THR A 40 25.89 27.17 3.98
CA THR A 40 26.18 27.95 2.77
C THR A 40 25.81 27.17 1.50
N HIS A 41 26.19 25.89 1.45
CA HIS A 41 25.92 24.99 0.33
C HIS A 41 25.36 23.65 0.84
N PRO A 42 24.46 22.99 0.11
CA PRO A 42 23.90 21.71 0.55
C PRO A 42 25.01 20.66 0.63
N THR A 43 25.08 19.88 1.72
CA THR A 43 26.05 18.78 1.85
C THR A 43 25.86 17.71 0.76
N ARG A 44 24.62 17.61 0.24
CA ARG A 44 24.20 16.67 -0.79
C ARG A 44 23.56 17.38 -1.97
N PRO A 45 24.35 17.91 -2.92
CA PRO A 45 23.80 18.63 -4.08
C PRO A 45 22.94 17.71 -4.97
N ASP A 46 23.30 16.42 -5.09
CA ASP A 46 22.53 15.38 -5.78
C ASP A 46 21.08 15.31 -5.27
N LYS A 47 20.95 15.23 -3.93
CA LYS A 47 19.66 15.01 -3.29
C LYS A 47 18.85 16.29 -3.20
N ALA A 48 19.50 17.41 -2.94
CA ALA A 48 18.86 18.72 -2.90
C ALA A 48 18.23 19.07 -4.25
N ARG A 49 18.94 18.85 -5.35
CA ARG A 49 18.44 19.07 -6.72
C ARG A 49 17.23 18.20 -7.04
N LYS A 50 17.26 16.91 -6.68
CA LYS A 50 16.12 15.98 -6.85
C LYS A 50 14.87 16.39 -6.06
N LEU A 51 15.03 17.22 -5.02
CA LEU A 51 13.94 17.72 -4.18
C LEU A 51 13.48 19.14 -4.57
N GLY A 52 14.02 19.70 -5.66
CA GLY A 52 13.58 20.96 -6.23
C GLY A 52 14.45 22.18 -5.89
N MET A 53 15.63 21.99 -5.29
CA MET A 53 16.59 23.08 -5.10
C MET A 53 17.30 23.41 -6.42
N LYS A 54 17.39 24.70 -6.74
CA LYS A 54 18.23 25.23 -7.82
C LYS A 54 19.33 26.11 -7.23
N ALA A 55 20.49 26.18 -7.86
CA ALA A 55 21.59 27.06 -7.47
C ALA A 55 21.32 28.48 -7.99
N LYS A 56 20.41 29.19 -7.33
CA LYS A 56 20.09 30.60 -7.60
C LYS A 56 19.68 31.30 -6.30
N GLN A 57 19.68 32.63 -6.31
CA GLN A 57 19.26 33.42 -5.16
C GLN A 57 17.80 33.11 -4.76
N GLY A 58 17.52 33.20 -3.46
CA GLY A 58 16.22 32.88 -2.85
C GLY A 58 16.07 31.46 -2.32
N TYR A 59 17.00 30.54 -2.59
CA TYR A 59 17.09 29.24 -1.89
C TYR A 59 18.02 29.32 -0.70
N VAL A 60 17.62 28.75 0.43
CA VAL A 60 18.42 28.65 1.65
C VAL A 60 18.37 27.25 2.21
N VAL A 61 19.46 26.76 2.79
CA VAL A 61 19.53 25.45 3.43
C VAL A 61 19.87 25.62 4.90
N TYR A 62 19.10 24.94 5.75
CA TYR A 62 19.34 24.87 7.20
C TYR A 62 19.58 23.43 7.62
N ARG A 63 20.62 23.20 8.41
CA ARG A 63 20.90 21.92 9.06
C ARG A 63 20.26 21.93 10.45
N VAL A 64 19.60 20.84 10.78
CA VAL A 64 18.92 20.66 12.07
C VAL A 64 19.19 19.30 12.67
N ALA A 65 19.49 19.30 13.97
CA ALA A 65 19.68 18.11 14.80
C ALA A 65 18.41 17.81 15.59
N ILE A 66 17.88 16.59 15.43
CA ILE A 66 16.70 16.08 16.16
C ILE A 66 17.10 14.87 17.01
N ARG A 67 16.78 14.91 18.30
CA ARG A 67 17.09 13.82 19.24
C ARG A 67 16.37 12.54 18.81
N ARG A 68 17.10 11.42 18.84
CA ARG A 68 16.61 10.06 18.57
C ARG A 68 15.86 9.53 19.79
N GLY A 69 15.00 8.53 19.54
CA GLY A 69 14.27 7.81 20.58
C GLY A 69 12.76 7.97 20.49
N GLY A 70 12.07 7.36 21.45
CA GLY A 70 10.63 7.50 21.65
C GLY A 70 10.26 8.84 22.32
N ARG A 71 8.96 9.04 22.55
CA ARG A 71 8.45 10.21 23.26
C ARG A 71 7.94 9.76 24.63
N LYS A 72 8.59 10.17 25.72
CA LYS A 72 8.03 10.00 27.06
C LYS A 72 6.77 10.87 27.22
N ARG A 73 5.73 10.34 27.87
CA ARG A 73 4.57 11.15 28.26
C ARG A 73 4.99 12.25 29.25
N PRO A 74 4.62 13.53 29.04
CA PRO A 74 5.03 14.62 29.92
C PRO A 74 4.15 14.70 31.19
N ASN A 75 4.08 13.61 31.96
CA ASN A 75 3.34 13.58 33.21
C ASN A 75 4.30 13.77 34.40
N PRO A 76 3.98 14.67 35.36
CA PRO A 76 4.74 14.81 36.60
C PRO A 76 4.85 13.45 37.31
N LYS A 77 6.07 13.08 37.73
CA LYS A 77 6.38 11.79 38.39
C LYS A 77 5.93 10.54 37.60
N GLY A 78 5.54 10.68 36.34
CA GLY A 78 4.97 9.58 35.55
C GLY A 78 3.54 9.18 35.94
N ILE A 79 2.88 9.92 36.82
CA ILE A 79 1.56 9.53 37.33
C ILE A 79 0.49 9.83 36.27
N VAL A 80 -0.30 8.82 35.91
CA VAL A 80 -1.43 8.93 34.98
C VAL A 80 -2.67 8.36 35.64
N TYR A 81 -3.68 9.21 35.87
CA TYR A 81 -4.96 8.78 36.43
C TYR A 81 -5.86 8.12 35.36
N GLY A 82 -6.79 7.27 35.82
CA GLY A 82 -7.77 6.59 34.98
C GLY A 82 -7.38 5.17 34.59
N LYS A 83 -8.01 4.66 33.51
CA LYS A 83 -7.95 3.25 33.12
C LYS A 83 -6.51 2.76 32.85
N PRO A 84 -6.14 1.51 33.23
CA PRO A 84 -4.79 0.95 33.04
C PRO A 84 -4.22 1.09 31.62
N LYS A 85 -5.06 0.96 30.58
CA LYS A 85 -4.64 1.13 29.18
C LYS A 85 -3.97 2.47 28.86
N ASN A 86 -4.28 3.52 29.63
CA ASN A 86 -3.77 4.88 29.41
C ASN A 86 -2.50 5.18 30.21
N GLN A 87 -2.12 4.30 31.16
CA GLN A 87 -1.04 4.54 32.11
C GLN A 87 0.37 4.40 31.51
N GLY A 88 0.50 4.03 30.23
CA GLY A 88 1.79 3.94 29.54
C GLY A 88 2.54 5.28 29.44
N ILE A 89 3.81 5.27 29.83
CA ILE A 89 4.69 6.47 29.88
C ILE A 89 5.82 6.38 28.84
N ASN A 90 6.63 5.31 28.87
CA ASN A 90 7.94 5.25 28.20
C ASN A 90 7.88 4.74 26.74
N GLN A 91 7.07 3.71 26.47
CA GLN A 91 7.06 3.03 25.16
C GLN A 91 6.18 3.74 24.10
N LEU A 92 5.84 5.01 24.33
CA LEU A 92 5.04 5.80 23.38
C LEU A 92 5.91 6.24 22.19
N LYS A 93 5.35 6.05 20.99
CA LYS A 93 5.96 6.47 19.73
C LYS A 93 5.28 7.74 19.23
N ASN A 94 6.06 8.69 18.71
CA ASN A 94 5.49 9.89 18.13
C ASN A 94 4.74 9.55 16.82
N ARG A 95 3.56 10.15 16.61
CA ARG A 95 2.81 10.01 15.35
C ARG A 95 3.54 10.67 14.18
N ARG A 96 4.26 11.77 14.44
CA ARG A 96 5.06 12.48 13.43
C ARG A 96 6.47 11.88 13.35
N ASN A 97 6.98 11.72 12.13
CA ASN A 97 8.36 11.31 11.90
C ASN A 97 9.36 12.42 12.29
N LEU A 98 10.57 12.05 12.72
CA LEU A 98 11.65 12.99 13.10
C LEU A 98 11.96 14.01 11.99
N ARG A 99 11.84 13.62 10.72
CA ARG A 99 12.00 14.52 9.56
C ARG A 99 10.94 15.63 9.51
N VAL A 100 9.69 15.34 9.90
CA VAL A 100 8.63 16.37 10.00
C VAL A 100 8.92 17.31 11.17
N ILE A 101 9.41 16.76 12.29
CA ILE A 101 9.80 17.56 13.45
C ILE A 101 10.96 18.50 13.11
N ALA A 102 11.93 18.03 12.30
CA ALA A 102 13.00 18.84 11.73
C ALA A 102 12.46 20.01 10.90
N GLU A 103 11.57 19.73 9.94
CA GLU A 103 10.94 20.76 9.11
C GLU A 103 10.19 21.80 9.96
N CYS A 104 9.36 21.35 10.91
CA CYS A 104 8.63 22.26 11.80
C CYS A 104 9.54 23.08 12.71
N ARG A 105 10.68 22.52 13.16
CA ARG A 105 11.64 23.26 14.00
C ARG A 105 12.30 24.37 13.20
N VAL A 106 12.72 24.11 11.97
CA VAL A 106 13.31 25.11 11.09
C VAL A 106 12.27 26.15 10.66
N GLY A 107 11.03 25.74 10.34
CA GLY A 107 9.95 26.66 9.99
C GLY A 107 9.58 27.64 11.12
N ARG A 108 9.76 27.24 12.38
CA ARG A 108 9.60 28.14 13.55
C ARG A 108 10.75 29.14 13.71
N VAL A 109 11.98 28.72 13.42
CA VAL A 109 13.16 29.59 13.47
C VAL A 109 13.14 30.59 12.32
N CYS A 110 12.64 30.18 11.15
CA CYS A 110 12.59 30.99 9.94
C CYS A 110 11.12 31.18 9.47
N PRO A 111 10.29 31.95 10.20
CA PRO A 111 8.86 32.07 9.91
C PRO A 111 8.54 32.75 8.58
N ASN A 112 9.41 33.67 8.13
CA ASN A 112 9.24 34.42 6.89
C ASN A 112 9.59 33.57 5.65
N LEU A 113 10.36 32.49 5.83
CA LEU A 113 10.73 31.59 4.75
C LEU A 113 9.70 30.47 4.57
N ARG A 114 9.68 29.86 3.39
CA ARG A 114 8.80 28.73 3.05
C ARG A 114 9.60 27.44 3.01
N VAL A 115 9.19 26.45 3.80
CA VAL A 115 9.79 25.10 3.74
C VAL A 115 9.36 24.42 2.45
N LEU A 116 10.32 24.08 1.59
CA LEU A 116 10.09 23.34 0.36
C LEU A 116 10.08 21.83 0.64
N ASN A 117 11.22 21.33 1.12
CA ASN A 117 11.46 19.91 1.39
C ASN A 117 12.63 19.75 2.38
N SER A 118 12.94 18.52 2.74
CA SER A 118 14.10 18.20 3.60
C SER A 118 14.75 16.89 3.19
N TYR A 119 15.95 16.57 3.67
CA TYR A 119 16.56 15.25 3.48
C TYR A 119 17.49 14.89 4.63
N TRP A 120 17.72 13.58 4.78
CA TRP A 120 18.66 13.06 5.77
C TRP A 120 20.10 13.26 5.29
N VAL A 121 20.96 13.70 6.22
CA VAL A 121 22.39 13.93 5.96
C VAL A 121 23.25 12.99 6.79
N ASN A 122 22.96 12.86 8.08
CA ASN A 122 23.78 12.06 8.99
C ASN A 122 22.97 11.59 10.22
N GLN A 123 23.52 10.64 10.98
CA GLN A 123 22.99 10.24 12.28
C GLN A 123 24.11 9.79 13.21
N ASP A 124 23.99 10.13 14.48
CA ASP A 124 24.80 9.58 15.57
C ASP A 124 23.90 8.80 16.54
N ALA A 125 24.42 8.29 17.66
CA ALA A 125 23.61 7.54 18.63
C ALA A 125 22.43 8.36 19.22
N THR A 126 22.61 9.67 19.40
CA THR A 126 21.69 10.54 20.15
C THR A 126 20.82 11.41 19.24
N TYR A 127 21.27 11.74 18.04
CA TYR A 127 20.68 12.71 17.11
C TYR A 127 20.62 12.18 15.68
N LYS A 128 19.64 12.66 14.94
CA LYS A 128 19.57 12.59 13.47
C LYS A 128 19.65 14.00 12.90
N TYR A 129 20.42 14.13 11.84
CA TYR A 129 20.67 15.40 11.18
C TYR A 129 19.95 15.43 9.84
N TYR A 130 19.22 16.51 9.63
CA TYR A 130 18.49 16.79 8.39
C TYR A 130 18.91 18.14 7.84
N GLU A 131 18.93 18.27 6.52
CA GLU A 131 18.98 19.55 5.85
C GLU A 131 17.59 19.87 5.30
N VAL A 132 17.09 21.05 5.64
CA VAL A 132 15.80 21.58 5.22
C VAL A 132 16.05 22.66 4.19
N ILE A 133 15.42 22.51 3.03
CA ILE A 133 15.45 23.47 1.93
C ILE A 133 14.32 24.46 2.16
N LEU A 134 14.68 25.73 2.25
CA LEU A 134 13.76 26.85 2.36
C LEU A 134 13.85 27.73 1.11
N VAL A 135 12.77 28.44 0.87
CA VAL A 135 12.62 29.40 -0.21
C VAL A 135 12.16 30.73 0.38
N ASP A 136 12.78 31.81 -0.05
CA ASP A 136 12.34 33.16 0.26
C ASP A 136 11.23 33.60 -0.71
N PRO A 137 9.97 33.78 -0.25
CA PRO A 137 8.88 34.21 -1.12
C PRO A 137 8.98 35.68 -1.56
N ASN A 138 9.79 36.50 -0.89
CA ASN A 138 9.94 37.93 -1.20
C ASN A 138 11.01 38.19 -2.27
N HIS A 139 11.87 37.20 -2.55
CA HIS A 139 12.96 37.36 -3.52
C HIS A 139 12.44 37.33 -4.98
N SER A 140 12.84 38.31 -5.79
CA SER A 140 12.42 38.44 -7.21
C SER A 140 12.73 37.18 -8.03
N ALA A 141 13.94 36.62 -7.88
CA ALA A 141 14.34 35.37 -8.55
C ALA A 141 13.44 34.15 -8.24
N ILE A 142 12.68 34.15 -7.15
CA ILE A 142 11.69 33.11 -6.83
C ILE A 142 10.33 33.46 -7.44
N ARG A 143 9.89 34.72 -7.28
CA ARG A 143 8.59 35.20 -7.79
C ARG A 143 8.50 35.10 -9.31
N ASN A 144 9.61 35.36 -10.00
CA ASN A 144 9.68 35.37 -11.46
C ASN A 144 9.90 33.97 -12.08
N ASP A 145 10.25 32.95 -11.28
CA ASP A 145 10.47 31.60 -11.82
C ASP A 145 9.16 30.78 -11.80
N PRO A 146 8.59 30.44 -12.98
CA PRO A 146 7.30 29.76 -13.07
C PRO A 146 7.31 28.34 -12.48
N THR A 147 8.47 27.74 -12.26
CA THR A 147 8.57 26.39 -11.70
C THR A 147 8.37 26.36 -10.17
N ILE A 148 8.60 27.48 -9.48
CA ILE A 148 8.56 27.55 -8.01
C ILE A 148 7.64 28.65 -7.47
N ASN A 149 7.26 29.63 -8.30
CA ASN A 149 6.44 30.77 -7.88
C ASN A 149 5.12 30.38 -7.17
N TRP A 150 4.58 29.18 -7.42
CA TRP A 150 3.46 28.63 -6.68
C TRP A 150 3.64 28.72 -5.16
N ILE A 151 4.86 28.53 -4.63
CA ILE A 151 5.13 28.53 -3.18
C ILE A 151 4.95 29.92 -2.52
N VAL A 152 4.95 30.98 -3.33
CA VAL A 152 4.78 32.36 -2.88
C VAL A 152 3.35 32.62 -2.42
N ASN A 153 2.37 31.91 -2.98
CA ASN A 153 0.96 32.13 -2.66
C ASN A 153 0.69 31.96 -1.15
N PRO A 154 -0.17 32.81 -0.55
CA PRO A 154 -0.50 32.75 0.87
C PRO A 154 -1.02 31.37 1.33
N VAL A 155 -1.69 30.61 0.47
CA VAL A 155 -2.17 29.25 0.78
C VAL A 155 -1.03 28.31 1.20
N HIS A 156 0.21 28.62 0.83
CA HIS A 156 1.40 27.83 1.15
C HIS A 156 2.19 28.32 2.38
N LYS A 157 1.62 29.18 3.25
CA LYS A 157 2.27 29.50 4.55
C LYS A 157 2.33 28.27 5.47
N HIS A 158 3.45 28.05 6.15
CA HIS A 158 3.60 26.97 7.15
C HIS A 158 3.11 25.58 6.69
N ARG A 159 3.52 25.16 5.49
CA ARG A 159 3.19 23.83 4.93
C ARG A 159 3.69 22.69 5.81
N GLU A 160 4.82 22.88 6.48
CA GLU A 160 5.42 21.96 7.45
C GLU A 160 4.50 21.71 8.65
N CYS A 161 3.88 22.76 9.20
CA CYS A 161 2.95 22.64 10.33
C CYS A 161 1.69 21.86 9.97
N ARG A 162 1.20 22.02 8.73
CA ARG A 162 0.03 21.31 8.17
C ARG A 162 0.38 19.93 7.60
N GLY A 163 1.65 19.54 7.61
CA GLY A 163 2.10 18.24 7.10
C GLY A 163 1.96 18.07 5.58
N LEU A 164 2.04 19.16 4.82
CA LEU A 164 1.94 19.18 3.34
C LEU A 164 3.27 18.96 2.64
N THR A 165 4.38 18.90 3.39
CA THR A 165 5.71 18.49 2.89
C THR A 165 5.74 17.00 2.56
N ALA A 166 6.74 16.56 1.77
CA ALA A 166 6.88 15.14 1.43
C ALA A 166 6.96 14.23 2.68
N ALA A 167 7.67 14.69 3.72
CA ALA A 167 7.75 13.98 5.00
C ALA A 167 6.40 13.95 5.74
N GLY A 168 5.65 15.07 5.73
CA GLY A 168 4.33 15.17 6.34
C GLY A 168 3.29 14.29 5.65
N ARG A 169 3.28 14.28 4.30
CA ARG A 169 2.42 13.39 3.49
C ARG A 169 2.69 11.92 3.79
N HIS A 170 3.97 11.55 3.94
CA HIS A 170 4.35 10.21 4.34
C HIS A 170 3.89 9.85 5.75
N ALA A 171 4.04 10.76 6.72
CA ALA A 171 3.59 10.53 8.10
C ALA A 171 2.07 10.36 8.20
N ARG A 172 1.29 11.07 7.36
CA ARG A 172 -0.17 10.88 7.21
C ARG A 172 -0.53 9.62 6.42
N GLY A 173 0.45 8.97 5.79
CA GLY A 173 0.28 7.77 4.97
C GLY A 173 -0.40 8.03 3.63
N MET A 174 -0.36 9.27 3.13
CA MET A 174 -0.87 9.66 1.82
C MET A 174 0.04 9.24 0.66
N THR A 175 1.14 8.56 0.94
CA THR A 175 2.01 7.97 -0.09
C THR A 175 1.46 6.66 -0.65
N LYS A 176 0.60 5.97 0.09
CA LYS A 176 -0.02 4.70 -0.34
C LYS A 176 -1.42 5.01 -0.91
N LYS A 177 -1.77 4.36 -2.02
CA LYS A 177 -3.09 4.45 -2.67
C LYS A 177 -3.80 3.09 -2.63
N GLY A 178 -5.11 3.08 -2.88
CA GLY A 178 -5.94 1.87 -2.93
C GLY A 178 -6.44 1.42 -1.56
N HIS A 179 -6.98 0.19 -1.49
CA HIS A 179 -7.74 -0.33 -0.35
C HIS A 179 -7.05 -0.20 1.03
N ARG A 180 -5.71 -0.17 1.08
CA ARG A 180 -4.91 0.04 2.32
C ARG A 180 -4.88 1.49 2.81
N ALA A 181 -5.52 2.41 2.09
CA ALA A 181 -5.61 3.83 2.40
C ALA A 181 -7.05 4.33 2.60
N ASN A 182 -8.08 3.49 2.41
CA ASN A 182 -9.50 3.90 2.48
C ASN A 182 -9.95 4.47 3.84
N LYS A 183 -9.33 4.04 4.96
CA LYS A 183 -9.65 4.57 6.30
C LYS A 183 -8.89 5.85 6.66
N ARG A 184 -8.14 6.43 5.72
CA ARG A 184 -7.42 7.69 5.94
C ARG A 184 -8.34 8.81 5.50
N ILE A 185 -8.28 9.92 6.21
CA ILE A 185 -8.93 11.20 5.89
C ILE A 185 -8.66 11.50 4.41
N GLU A 186 -9.63 11.17 3.56
CA GLU A 186 -9.87 11.88 2.31
C GLU A 186 -10.07 13.36 2.68
N PRO A 187 -9.64 14.31 1.83
CA PRO A 187 -9.63 15.72 2.18
C PRO A 187 -10.98 16.15 2.76
N ALA A 188 -10.93 17.07 3.73
CA ALA A 188 -12.09 17.80 4.25
C ALA A 188 -12.63 18.81 3.21
N GLU A 189 -12.60 18.45 1.94
CA GLU A 189 -13.22 19.17 0.82
C GLU A 189 -14.23 18.20 0.24
N GLY A 190 -15.50 18.53 0.46
CA GLY A 190 -16.62 17.67 0.10
C GLY A 190 -16.63 17.35 -1.38
N GLU A 191 -16.44 16.09 -1.70
CA GLU A 191 -17.38 15.41 -2.56
C GLU A 191 -17.79 14.17 -1.78
N GLU A 192 -19.01 14.15 -1.24
CA GLU A 192 -19.65 12.88 -0.99
C GLU A 192 -19.56 12.12 -2.31
N SER A 193 -18.78 11.04 -2.37
CA SER A 193 -18.95 10.03 -3.40
C SER A 193 -20.31 9.36 -3.15
N GLN A 194 -21.38 10.11 -3.40
CA GLN A 194 -22.74 9.65 -3.43
C GLN A 194 -22.76 8.48 -4.39
N MET A 195 -23.01 7.30 -3.84
CA MET A 195 -23.05 6.06 -4.60
C MET A 195 -24.09 6.24 -5.71
N LYS A 196 -23.63 6.42 -6.95
CA LYS A 196 -24.48 6.56 -8.13
C LYS A 196 -24.95 5.17 -8.53
N CYS A 197 -26.25 5.03 -8.69
CA CYS A 197 -26.84 3.83 -9.21
C CYS A 197 -26.39 3.62 -10.66
N TYR A 198 -25.75 2.49 -10.94
CA TYR A 198 -25.29 2.14 -12.29
C TYR A 198 -26.43 1.96 -13.30
N ASN A 199 -27.67 1.82 -12.84
CA ASN A 199 -28.84 1.66 -13.72
C ASN A 199 -29.48 3.01 -14.09
N CYS A 200 -29.76 3.85 -13.09
CA CYS A 200 -30.54 5.08 -13.26
C CYS A 200 -29.73 6.37 -13.03
N GLY A 201 -28.44 6.28 -12.71
CA GLY A 201 -27.56 7.44 -12.44
C GLY A 201 -27.87 8.19 -11.14
N GLY A 202 -29.03 7.93 -10.53
CA GLY A 202 -29.47 8.51 -9.27
C GLY A 202 -28.53 8.20 -8.11
N VAL A 203 -28.42 9.16 -7.20
CA VAL A 203 -27.55 9.09 -6.03
C VAL A 203 -28.28 8.51 -4.82
N GLY A 204 -27.57 7.81 -3.94
CA GLY A 204 -28.09 7.38 -2.62
C GLY A 204 -28.66 5.96 -2.55
N HIS A 205 -28.62 5.17 -3.63
CA HIS A 205 -29.05 3.76 -3.63
C HIS A 205 -28.19 2.89 -4.56
N LYS A 206 -28.15 1.57 -4.32
CA LYS A 206 -27.47 0.61 -5.20
C LYS A 206 -28.37 0.23 -6.38
N ALA A 207 -27.80 -0.25 -7.48
CA ALA A 207 -28.56 -0.68 -8.66
C ALA A 207 -29.64 -1.75 -8.39
N ARG A 208 -29.50 -2.50 -7.29
CA ARG A 208 -30.49 -3.48 -6.83
C ARG A 208 -31.73 -2.84 -6.17
N ASP A 209 -31.57 -1.62 -5.65
CA ASP A 209 -32.56 -0.89 -4.87
C ASP A 209 -33.03 0.39 -5.62
N CYS A 210 -32.82 0.48 -6.95
CA CYS A 210 -33.27 1.64 -7.72
C CYS A 210 -34.80 1.65 -7.80
N PRO A 211 -35.49 2.72 -7.37
CA PRO A 211 -36.95 2.80 -7.40
C PRO A 211 -37.52 2.82 -8.83
N SER A 212 -36.71 3.22 -9.82
CA SER A 212 -37.00 3.16 -11.26
C SER A 212 -36.92 1.75 -11.85
N ASN A 213 -37.17 0.69 -11.07
CA ASN A 213 -36.97 -0.71 -11.44
C ASN A 213 -37.97 -1.27 -12.47
N THR A 214 -38.54 -0.45 -13.35
CA THR A 214 -39.51 -0.91 -14.36
C THR A 214 -38.87 -1.38 -15.66
N GLN A 215 -37.54 -1.34 -15.80
CA GLN A 215 -36.88 -1.93 -16.98
C GLN A 215 -35.58 -2.65 -16.58
N ARG A 216 -35.72 -3.86 -16.02
CA ARG A 216 -34.79 -4.91 -16.46
C ARG A 216 -34.98 -5.00 -17.97
N ARG A 217 -34.08 -4.40 -18.76
CA ARG A 217 -34.03 -4.61 -20.21
C ARG A 217 -33.71 -6.09 -20.45
N GLU A 218 -34.74 -6.92 -20.48
CA GLU A 218 -34.64 -8.27 -20.99
C GLU A 218 -34.11 -8.20 -22.43
N GLY A 219 -32.95 -8.81 -22.65
CA GLY A 219 -32.49 -9.14 -24.00
C GLY A 219 -31.60 -8.15 -24.72
N VAL A 220 -31.06 -7.09 -24.09
CA VAL A 220 -30.05 -6.22 -24.74
C VAL A 220 -28.62 -6.67 -24.46
N CYS A 221 -27.81 -6.72 -25.51
CA CYS A 221 -26.40 -7.08 -25.47
C CYS A 221 -25.58 -6.02 -24.70
N TYR A 222 -24.86 -6.42 -23.64
CA TYR A 222 -24.05 -5.51 -22.82
C TYR A 222 -22.84 -4.88 -23.54
N LYS A 223 -22.49 -5.34 -24.75
CA LYS A 223 -21.37 -4.76 -25.52
C LYS A 223 -21.82 -3.68 -26.50
N CYS A 224 -22.87 -3.94 -27.28
CA CYS A 224 -23.35 -3.02 -28.33
C CYS A 224 -24.71 -2.37 -28.02
N GLY A 225 -25.40 -2.78 -26.96
CA GLY A 225 -26.67 -2.20 -26.51
C GLY A 225 -27.90 -2.61 -27.32
N GLN A 226 -27.75 -3.44 -28.37
CA GLN A 226 -28.87 -3.88 -29.21
C GLN A 226 -29.65 -5.06 -28.60
N PRO A 227 -31.00 -5.11 -28.77
CA PRO A 227 -31.83 -6.21 -28.30
C PRO A 227 -31.68 -7.47 -29.17
N GLY A 228 -32.05 -8.63 -28.63
CA GLY A 228 -32.19 -9.90 -29.38
C GLY A 228 -30.99 -10.84 -29.31
N HIS A 229 -29.87 -10.46 -28.67
CA HIS A 229 -28.71 -11.35 -28.48
C HIS A 229 -27.98 -11.07 -27.17
N LYS A 230 -27.30 -12.08 -26.61
CA LYS A 230 -26.44 -11.89 -25.43
C LYS A 230 -25.05 -11.43 -25.86
N ALA A 231 -24.28 -10.85 -24.94
CA ALA A 231 -22.91 -10.34 -25.20
C ALA A 231 -21.92 -11.36 -25.81
N PHE A 232 -22.28 -12.65 -25.80
CA PHE A 232 -21.52 -13.76 -26.36
C PHE A 232 -21.82 -14.01 -27.85
N GLU A 233 -22.95 -13.54 -28.35
CA GLU A 233 -23.49 -13.74 -29.71
C GLU A 233 -23.45 -12.46 -30.54
N CYS A 234 -22.68 -11.46 -30.09
CA CYS A 234 -22.60 -10.13 -30.70
C CYS A 234 -21.82 -10.17 -32.03
N PRO A 235 -22.45 -9.87 -33.18
CA PRO A 235 -21.83 -10.01 -34.51
C PRO A 235 -20.65 -9.06 -34.74
N GLU A 236 -20.62 -7.91 -34.07
CA GLU A 236 -19.51 -6.94 -34.11
C GLU A 236 -18.34 -7.31 -33.16
N GLY A 237 -18.41 -8.46 -32.48
CA GLY A 237 -17.41 -8.92 -31.52
C GLY A 237 -16.17 -9.50 -32.20
N GLY A 238 -15.23 -8.65 -32.61
CA GLY A 238 -13.91 -9.03 -33.09
C GLY A 238 -13.17 -10.02 -32.16
N GLU A 239 -12.51 -10.99 -32.81
CA GLU A 239 -11.61 -12.04 -32.33
C GLU A 239 -11.96 -12.72 -31.00
N ARG A 240 -12.47 -13.94 -31.15
CA ARG A 240 -12.58 -14.96 -30.09
C ARG A 240 -11.24 -15.10 -29.37
N ARG A 241 -11.11 -14.57 -28.15
CA ARG A 241 -10.23 -15.25 -27.19
C ARG A 241 -10.81 -16.64 -27.02
N ALA A 242 -10.05 -17.65 -27.45
CA ALA A 242 -10.35 -19.05 -27.20
C ALA A 242 -10.88 -19.22 -25.76
N PRO A 243 -11.85 -20.12 -25.51
CA PRO A 243 -12.24 -20.42 -24.15
C PRO A 243 -10.97 -20.72 -23.37
N ARG A 244 -10.81 -20.11 -22.19
CA ARG A 244 -9.73 -20.48 -21.27
C ARG A 244 -10.00 -21.91 -20.79
N VAL A 245 -9.78 -22.90 -21.65
CA VAL A 245 -9.42 -24.25 -21.23
C VAL A 245 -8.07 -24.02 -20.56
N SER A 246 -8.13 -23.76 -19.25
CA SER A 246 -6.94 -23.73 -18.43
C SER A 246 -6.37 -25.14 -18.55
N ARG A 247 -5.29 -25.29 -19.33
CA ARG A 247 -4.64 -26.57 -19.66
C ARG A 247 -4.20 -27.36 -18.41
N ASN A 248 -4.37 -26.80 -17.22
CA ASN A 248 -3.97 -27.34 -15.93
C ASN A 248 -5.16 -27.61 -14.99
N VAL A 249 -6.41 -27.73 -15.48
CA VAL A 249 -7.54 -28.12 -14.63
C VAL A 249 -7.68 -29.64 -14.61
N VAL A 250 -7.62 -30.22 -13.41
CA VAL A 250 -7.86 -31.65 -13.15
C VAL A 250 -9.34 -31.84 -12.86
N CYS A 251 -10.01 -32.71 -13.61
CA CYS A 251 -11.42 -33.01 -13.42
C CYS A 251 -11.67 -33.63 -12.04
N HIS A 252 -12.56 -33.05 -11.24
CA HIS A 252 -12.90 -33.60 -9.92
C HIS A 252 -13.82 -34.83 -9.94
N ASN A 253 -14.18 -35.33 -11.14
CA ASN A 253 -14.94 -36.57 -11.30
C ASN A 253 -14.01 -37.73 -11.69
N CYS A 254 -13.25 -37.60 -12.78
CA CYS A 254 -12.34 -38.66 -13.29
C CYS A 254 -10.85 -38.43 -13.00
N HIS A 255 -10.47 -37.32 -12.38
CA HIS A 255 -9.07 -36.92 -12.09
C HIS A 255 -8.15 -36.81 -13.32
N GLN A 256 -8.71 -36.79 -14.53
CA GLN A 256 -7.97 -36.52 -15.76
C GLN A 256 -7.82 -35.02 -16.02
N MET A 257 -6.72 -34.62 -16.67
CA MET A 257 -6.42 -33.23 -16.99
C MET A 257 -7.17 -32.76 -18.24
N GLY A 258 -7.50 -31.47 -18.31
CA GLY A 258 -7.97 -30.80 -19.52
C GLY A 258 -9.47 -30.52 -19.59
N HIS A 259 -10.27 -30.97 -18.61
CA HIS A 259 -11.70 -30.67 -18.54
C HIS A 259 -12.19 -30.51 -17.09
N ILE A 260 -13.32 -29.81 -16.91
CA ILE A 260 -13.95 -29.59 -15.60
C ILE A 260 -14.98 -30.72 -15.37
N ALA A 261 -15.34 -31.02 -14.12
CA ALA A 261 -16.28 -32.09 -13.77
C ALA A 261 -17.65 -32.04 -14.49
N ARG A 262 -18.02 -30.88 -15.05
CA ARG A 262 -19.25 -30.69 -15.84
C ARG A 262 -19.15 -31.22 -17.27
N ASP A 263 -17.94 -31.25 -17.82
CA ASP A 263 -17.64 -31.65 -19.20
C ASP A 263 -16.93 -33.01 -19.23
N CYS A 264 -17.14 -33.81 -18.19
CA CYS A 264 -16.49 -35.10 -18.00
C CYS A 264 -17.22 -36.18 -18.82
N PRO A 265 -16.50 -36.94 -19.67
CA PRO A 265 -17.10 -38.03 -20.47
C PRO A 265 -17.53 -39.23 -19.61
N ASN A 266 -16.99 -39.36 -18.39
CA ASN A 266 -17.37 -40.41 -17.44
C ASN A 266 -18.62 -40.03 -16.64
N GLU A 267 -19.48 -41.01 -16.39
CA GLU A 267 -20.73 -40.86 -15.66
C GLU A 267 -20.51 -40.22 -14.27
N PRO A 268 -21.33 -39.25 -13.84
CA PRO A 268 -21.16 -38.58 -12.56
C PRO A 268 -21.39 -39.54 -11.40
N VAL A 269 -20.36 -39.73 -10.58
CA VAL A 269 -20.42 -40.56 -9.37
C VAL A 269 -20.74 -39.71 -8.15
N CYS A 270 -21.67 -40.18 -7.32
CA CYS A 270 -22.07 -39.50 -6.10
C CYS A 270 -20.91 -39.42 -5.09
N ARG A 271 -20.61 -38.19 -4.65
CA ARG A 271 -19.53 -37.89 -3.70
C ARG A 271 -19.78 -38.30 -2.24
N ASN A 272 -20.99 -38.78 -1.93
CA ASN A 272 -21.38 -39.27 -0.61
C ASN A 272 -21.38 -40.80 -0.51
N CYS A 273 -21.76 -41.53 -1.58
CA CYS A 273 -21.87 -43.00 -1.54
C CYS A 273 -21.08 -43.75 -2.63
N GLY A 274 -20.49 -43.06 -3.61
CA GLY A 274 -19.65 -43.69 -4.64
C GLY A 274 -20.40 -44.41 -5.77
N GLN A 275 -21.74 -44.31 -5.83
CA GLN A 275 -22.56 -44.89 -6.91
C GLN A 275 -22.89 -43.84 -7.98
N SER A 276 -23.02 -44.25 -9.25
CA SER A 276 -23.42 -43.37 -10.36
C SER A 276 -24.93 -43.10 -10.37
N GLY A 277 -25.36 -42.07 -11.12
CA GLY A 277 -26.77 -41.78 -11.38
C GLY A 277 -27.45 -40.76 -10.46
N HIS A 278 -26.76 -40.21 -9.45
CA HIS A 278 -27.32 -39.13 -8.61
C HIS A 278 -26.26 -38.17 -8.05
N ILE A 279 -26.67 -36.94 -7.73
CA ILE A 279 -25.81 -35.89 -7.17
C ILE A 279 -25.83 -35.99 -5.64
N ALA A 280 -24.77 -35.53 -4.97
CA ALA A 280 -24.61 -35.61 -3.51
C ALA A 280 -25.76 -34.97 -2.69
N SER A 281 -26.54 -34.07 -3.29
CA SER A 281 -27.74 -33.46 -2.69
C SER A 281 -28.95 -34.39 -2.64
N GLU A 282 -29.02 -35.39 -3.52
CA GLU A 282 -30.15 -36.31 -3.69
C GLU A 282 -29.79 -37.75 -3.26
N CYS A 283 -28.63 -37.89 -2.59
CA CYS A 283 -28.14 -39.17 -2.11
C CYS A 283 -28.93 -39.62 -0.88
N LYS A 284 -29.72 -40.69 -1.03
CA LYS A 284 -30.43 -41.35 0.08
C LYS A 284 -29.55 -42.28 0.90
N ASN A 285 -28.33 -42.56 0.43
CA ASN A 285 -27.38 -43.45 1.09
C ASN A 285 -26.54 -42.68 2.12
N GLU A 286 -26.15 -43.36 3.20
CA GLU A 286 -25.29 -42.77 4.23
C GLU A 286 -23.93 -42.38 3.68
N ARG A 287 -23.39 -41.27 4.19
CA ARG A 287 -22.09 -40.75 3.76
C ARG A 287 -20.98 -41.73 4.16
N THR A 288 -20.33 -42.32 3.16
CA THR A 288 -19.16 -43.16 3.36
C THR A 288 -17.87 -42.35 3.45
N CYS A 289 -16.94 -42.82 4.27
CA CYS A 289 -15.63 -42.23 4.43
C CYS A 289 -14.82 -42.40 3.15
N ARG A 290 -14.31 -41.30 2.59
CA ARG A 290 -13.49 -41.34 1.36
C ARG A 290 -12.06 -41.84 1.53
N ASN A 291 -11.71 -42.34 2.71
CA ASN A 291 -10.41 -42.97 2.98
C ASN A 291 -10.55 -44.50 3.11
N CYS A 292 -11.59 -44.99 3.79
CA CYS A 292 -11.76 -46.42 4.07
C CYS A 292 -13.10 -47.03 3.60
N GLY A 293 -14.02 -46.22 3.04
CA GLY A 293 -15.31 -46.67 2.53
C GLY A 293 -16.38 -46.95 3.59
N GLN A 294 -16.05 -46.94 4.88
CA GLN A 294 -16.98 -47.21 5.98
C GLN A 294 -17.87 -46.00 6.29
N THR A 295 -19.11 -46.23 6.74
CA THR A 295 -20.04 -45.18 7.18
C THR A 295 -19.72 -44.73 8.61
N GLY A 296 -20.30 -43.60 9.03
CA GLY A 296 -20.21 -43.10 10.41
C GLY A 296 -19.11 -42.08 10.71
N HIS A 297 -18.15 -41.84 9.81
CA HIS A 297 -17.10 -40.84 10.01
C HIS A 297 -16.65 -40.16 8.71
N ILE A 298 -16.07 -38.95 8.80
CA ILE A 298 -15.48 -38.24 7.66
C ILE A 298 -14.00 -38.57 7.51
N ALA A 299 -13.44 -38.38 6.31
CA ALA A 299 -12.04 -38.74 6.00
C ALA A 299 -10.97 -38.07 6.90
N ARG A 300 -11.32 -37.01 7.64
CA ARG A 300 -10.42 -36.37 8.62
C ARG A 300 -10.38 -37.06 9.98
N GLU A 301 -11.42 -37.82 10.29
CA GLU A 301 -11.64 -38.53 11.55
C GLU A 301 -11.52 -40.04 11.34
N CYS A 302 -10.93 -40.45 10.20
CA CYS A 302 -10.74 -41.84 9.86
C CYS A 302 -9.61 -42.42 10.72
N PRO A 303 -9.83 -43.54 11.44
CA PRO A 303 -8.79 -44.18 12.23
C PRO A 303 -7.71 -44.85 11.36
N ASN A 304 -7.99 -45.07 10.07
CA ASN A 304 -7.02 -45.63 9.14
C ASN A 304 -6.09 -44.55 8.58
N ALA A 305 -4.83 -44.93 8.32
CA ALA A 305 -3.84 -44.05 7.71
C ALA A 305 -4.36 -43.42 6.41
N PRO A 306 -4.04 -42.14 6.12
CA PRO A 306 -4.53 -41.45 4.94
C PRO A 306 -3.97 -42.12 3.68
N VAL A 307 -4.85 -42.51 2.75
CA VAL A 307 -4.48 -43.05 1.44
C VAL A 307 -4.48 -41.92 0.42
N CYS A 308 -3.36 -41.79 -0.29
CA CYS A 308 -3.19 -40.77 -1.29
C CYS A 308 -4.06 -41.06 -2.52
N ARG A 309 -4.94 -40.10 -2.89
CA ARG A 309 -5.80 -40.25 -4.08
C ARG A 309 -5.07 -40.09 -5.42
N LYS A 310 -3.81 -39.66 -5.41
CA LYS A 310 -2.98 -39.59 -6.63
C LYS A 310 -2.26 -40.90 -6.92
N CYS A 311 -1.63 -41.52 -5.92
CA CYS A 311 -0.78 -42.70 -6.10
C CYS A 311 -1.30 -43.99 -5.45
N GLY A 312 -2.41 -43.93 -4.71
CA GLY A 312 -3.02 -45.08 -4.04
C GLY A 312 -2.27 -45.60 -2.80
N LYS A 313 -1.12 -45.00 -2.45
CA LYS A 313 -0.29 -45.43 -1.30
C LYS A 313 -0.79 -44.84 0.02
N SER A 314 -0.72 -45.63 1.10
CA SER A 314 -1.04 -45.18 2.46
C SER A 314 0.09 -44.34 3.05
N GLY A 315 -0.26 -43.40 3.94
CA GLY A 315 0.68 -42.59 4.74
C GLY A 315 0.76 -41.11 4.38
N HIS A 316 0.18 -40.65 3.27
CA HIS A 316 0.18 -39.23 2.88
C HIS A 316 -1.08 -38.82 2.12
N ILE A 317 -1.36 -37.50 2.06
CA ILE A 317 -2.46 -36.93 1.30
C ILE A 317 -2.00 -36.49 -0.09
N ALA A 318 -2.94 -36.36 -1.05
CA ALA A 318 -2.63 -36.02 -2.44
C ALA A 318 -1.88 -34.69 -2.67
N ARG A 319 -1.84 -33.82 -1.65
CA ARG A 319 -1.06 -32.57 -1.67
C ARG A 319 0.44 -32.80 -1.43
N ASP A 320 0.77 -33.84 -0.68
CA ASP A 320 2.12 -34.19 -0.24
C ASP A 320 2.62 -35.44 -1.00
N CYS A 321 2.07 -35.67 -2.20
CA CYS A 321 2.43 -36.78 -3.06
C CYS A 321 3.52 -36.35 -4.01
N ASP A 322 4.69 -36.98 -3.91
CA ASP A 322 5.88 -36.69 -4.73
C ASP A 322 5.77 -37.19 -6.18
N GLN A 323 4.64 -37.83 -6.53
CA GLN A 323 4.31 -38.22 -7.91
C GLN A 323 3.47 -37.12 -8.57
N GLU A 324 3.95 -36.61 -9.71
CA GLU A 324 3.25 -35.62 -10.54
C GLU A 324 1.94 -36.16 -11.11
#